data_AF-A0A522BK55-F1
#
_entry.id   AF-A0A522BK55-F1
#
_cell.length_a   1.000
_cell.length_b   1.000
_cell.length_c   1.000
_cell.angle_alpha   90.00
_cell.angle_beta   90.00
_cell.angle_gamma   90.00
#
_symmetry.space_group_name_H-M   'P 1'
#
loop_
_entity.id
_entity.type
_entity.pdbx_description
1 polymer ?
#
loop_
_entity_poly.entity_id
_entity_poly.type
_entity_poly.pdbx_seq_one_letter_code
_entity_poly.pdbx_strand_id
1 'polypeptide(L)'
;MSFSPKVKEEVLAACGRHCCLCHKFCGIKVAVHHIKLESKGGDNSAENAIALCLDCHADMSSYDHQHPIGTKYSEAELRSHRDKWYDKVNRNIGIASVSETVDIDKKIFEKLVIVLPWRNCIYFLRKEFSAEADFKNEDTRQLRDFDYLCNNAAFEFIDPDLEGLRIALSKSVDKFIQLINSNTFHSNTFRAFLGNAPGPVCFYRVPEELKYEQPERYDKVVKEINAAADDVCDAYENLLKNAIRKLGVLPEGTLDF
;
A
#
# COMPACT_ATOMS: atom_id res chain seq x y z
N MET A 1 21.12 25.69 35.25
CA MET A 1 21.14 24.22 35.39
C MET A 1 20.35 23.57 34.26
N SER A 2 20.79 22.41 33.81
CA SER A 2 20.11 21.65 32.76
C SER A 2 19.06 20.70 33.35
N PHE A 3 17.97 20.44 32.61
CA PHE A 3 17.01 19.39 32.97
C PHE A 3 17.71 18.03 33.10
N SER A 4 17.22 17.22 34.04
CA SER A 4 17.69 15.84 34.21
C SER A 4 17.39 15.00 32.96
N PRO A 5 18.13 13.90 32.70
CA PRO A 5 17.84 13.01 31.58
C PRO A 5 16.39 12.50 31.57
N LYS A 6 15.87 12.13 32.74
CA LYS A 6 14.49 11.65 32.90
C LYS A 6 13.46 12.67 32.42
N VAL A 7 13.58 13.94 32.82
CA VAL A 7 12.64 14.99 32.40
C VAL A 7 12.75 15.25 30.91
N LYS A 8 13.96 15.21 30.34
CA LYS A 8 14.15 15.36 28.90
C LYS A 8 13.49 14.23 28.12
N GLU A 9 13.67 12.99 28.55
CA GLU A 9 13.05 11.82 27.92
C GLU A 9 11.53 11.91 27.95
N GLU A 10 10.95 12.25 29.10
CA GLU A 10 9.50 12.43 29.26
C GLU A 10 8.95 13.49 28.30
N VAL A 11 9.55 14.68 28.28
CA VAL A 11 9.12 15.81 27.44
C VAL A 11 9.26 15.49 25.94
N LEU A 12 10.34 14.80 25.55
CA LEU A 12 10.61 14.44 24.16
C LEU A 12 9.72 13.29 23.67
N ALA A 13 9.35 12.36 24.56
CA ALA A 13 8.37 11.33 24.27
C ALA A 13 6.96 11.92 24.14
N ALA A 14 6.56 12.76 25.10
CA ALA A 14 5.25 13.42 25.09
C ALA A 14 5.03 14.32 23.86
N CYS A 15 6.09 14.97 23.34
CA CYS A 15 5.99 15.76 22.12
C CYS A 15 6.13 14.94 20.82
N GLY A 16 6.44 13.65 20.90
CA GLY A 16 6.73 12.81 19.74
C GLY A 16 7.91 13.31 18.91
N ARG A 17 8.94 13.90 19.55
CA ARG A 17 10.09 14.57 18.89
C ARG A 17 9.72 15.73 17.94
N HIS A 18 8.58 16.36 18.12
CA HIS A 18 8.20 17.58 17.41
C HIS A 18 8.43 18.84 18.25
N CYS A 19 8.58 19.99 17.59
CA CYS A 19 8.57 21.30 18.24
C CYS A 19 7.15 21.64 18.74
N CYS A 20 7.00 22.06 19.99
CA CYS A 20 5.71 22.43 20.57
C CYS A 20 5.16 23.78 20.06
N LEU A 21 5.99 24.59 19.39
CA LEU A 21 5.55 25.87 18.79
C LEU A 21 5.18 25.73 17.31
N CYS A 22 6.11 25.24 16.49
CA CYS A 22 5.92 25.16 15.04
C CYS A 22 5.46 23.78 14.54
N HIS A 23 5.36 22.79 15.44
CA HIS A 23 4.89 21.42 15.14
C HIS A 23 5.71 20.67 14.09
N LYS A 24 6.93 21.12 13.78
CA LYS A 24 7.88 20.43 12.90
C LYS A 24 8.41 19.17 13.57
N PHE A 25 8.47 18.05 12.85
CA PHE A 25 9.22 16.87 13.28
C PHE A 25 10.72 17.17 13.28
N CYS A 26 11.38 16.99 14.41
CA CYS A 26 12.76 17.40 14.60
C CYS A 26 13.73 16.22 14.79
N GLY A 27 13.23 15.03 15.15
CA GLY A 27 14.06 13.88 15.51
C GLY A 27 15.05 14.25 16.62
N ILE A 28 16.35 14.26 16.31
CA ILE A 28 17.42 14.66 17.24
C ILE A 28 17.66 16.17 17.33
N LYS A 29 17.14 16.97 16.38
CA LYS A 29 17.37 18.43 16.29
C LYS A 29 16.34 19.22 17.11
N VAL A 30 16.11 18.79 18.35
CA VAL A 30 15.13 19.35 19.29
C VAL A 30 15.79 19.57 20.65
N ALA A 31 15.52 20.72 21.26
CA ALA A 31 16.03 21.10 22.56
C ALA A 31 14.88 21.28 23.56
N VAL A 32 15.12 20.93 24.82
CA VAL A 32 14.17 21.17 25.90
C VAL A 32 14.53 22.51 26.57
N HIS A 33 13.60 23.45 26.50
CA HIS A 33 13.74 24.81 27.01
C HIS A 33 12.87 24.99 28.27
N HIS A 34 13.30 25.85 29.20
CA HIS A 34 12.49 26.23 30.36
C HIS A 34 11.40 27.23 29.96
N ILE A 35 10.14 26.95 30.29
CA ILE A 35 9.03 27.90 30.07
C ILE A 35 9.27 29.17 30.90
N LYS A 36 9.48 29.00 32.20
CA LYS A 36 9.99 30.04 33.09
C LYS A 36 11.48 29.82 33.27
N LEU A 37 12.29 30.79 32.85
CA LEU A 37 13.75 30.72 32.99
C LEU A 37 14.17 30.54 34.44
N GLU A 38 15.22 29.75 34.67
CA GLU A 38 15.79 29.51 36.00
C GLU A 38 16.30 30.79 36.66
N SER A 39 16.88 31.72 35.89
CA SER A 39 17.28 33.05 36.38
C SER A 39 16.11 33.87 36.92
N LYS A 40 14.87 33.50 36.59
CA LYS A 40 13.63 34.09 37.10
C LYS A 40 12.93 33.19 38.11
N GLY A 41 13.59 32.13 38.60
CA GLY A 41 13.05 31.19 39.58
C GLY A 41 12.16 30.10 38.97
N GLY A 42 12.42 29.69 37.73
CA GLY A 42 11.85 28.45 37.17
C GLY A 42 12.57 27.21 37.68
N ASP A 43 11.82 26.14 37.92
CA ASP A 43 12.35 24.85 38.35
C ASP A 43 12.70 23.93 37.17
N ASN A 44 13.25 22.74 37.47
CA ASN A 44 13.61 21.72 36.49
C ASN A 44 12.53 20.62 36.36
N SER A 45 11.27 20.97 36.60
CA SER A 45 10.13 20.05 36.46
C SER A 45 9.75 19.84 34.99
N ALA A 46 9.05 18.75 34.68
CA ALA A 46 8.50 18.52 33.34
C ALA A 46 7.42 19.58 33.00
N GLU A 47 6.70 20.05 34.01
CA GLU A 47 5.71 21.10 33.93
C GLU A 47 6.30 22.46 33.57
N ASN A 48 7.60 22.69 33.79
CA ASN A 48 8.32 23.88 33.36
C ASN A 48 9.15 23.66 32.09
N ALA A 49 9.05 22.51 31.44
CA ALA A 49 9.79 22.17 30.23
C ALA A 49 8.91 22.28 28.98
N ILE A 50 9.51 22.69 27.86
CA ILE A 50 8.90 22.69 26.52
C ILE A 50 9.93 22.24 25.47
N ALA A 51 9.54 21.35 24.56
CA ALA A 51 10.41 20.90 23.46
C ALA A 51 10.31 21.84 22.26
N LEU A 52 11.44 22.40 21.81
CA LEU A 52 11.52 23.35 20.69
C LEU A 52 12.52 22.89 19.63
N CYS A 53 12.27 23.16 18.36
CA CYS A 53 13.32 23.06 17.34
C CYS A 53 14.43 24.08 17.61
N LEU A 54 15.61 23.88 17.03
CA LEU A 54 16.75 24.79 17.26
C LEU A 54 16.44 26.24 16.83
N ASP A 55 15.60 26.43 15.80
CA ASP A 55 15.19 27.75 15.31
C ASP A 55 14.33 28.47 16.38
N CYS A 56 13.21 27.86 16.78
CA CYS A 56 12.34 28.42 17.81
C CYS A 56 13.05 28.56 19.17
N HIS A 57 13.99 27.67 19.48
CA HIS A 57 14.82 27.78 20.68
C HIS A 57 15.72 29.02 20.62
N ALA A 58 16.31 29.31 19.46
CA ALA A 58 17.12 30.52 19.29
C ALA A 58 16.28 31.79 19.44
N ASP A 59 15.05 31.79 18.90
CA ASP A 59 14.12 32.92 19.00
C ASP A 59 13.74 33.27 20.46
N MET A 60 13.71 32.29 21.36
CA MET A 60 13.47 32.53 22.78
C MET A 60 14.57 33.36 23.46
N SER A 61 15.79 33.32 22.92
CA SER A 61 16.96 34.01 23.47
C SER A 61 17.28 35.33 22.76
N SER A 62 16.66 35.62 21.61
CA SER A 62 17.02 36.75 20.73
C SER A 62 16.19 38.03 20.95
N TYR A 63 15.17 37.99 21.82
CA TYR A 63 14.31 39.15 22.06
C TYR A 63 15.03 40.28 22.83
N ASP A 64 15.30 41.39 22.13
CA ASP A 64 15.83 42.62 22.72
C ASP A 64 14.70 43.46 23.34
N HIS A 65 14.82 43.75 24.63
CA HIS A 65 13.87 44.61 25.33
C HIS A 65 14.02 46.10 24.97
N GLN A 66 15.16 46.51 24.41
CA GLN A 66 15.42 47.87 23.97
C GLN A 66 14.90 48.13 22.55
N HIS A 67 14.84 47.10 21.70
CA HIS A 67 14.31 47.16 20.33
C HIS A 67 13.39 45.96 20.05
N PRO A 68 12.16 45.97 20.60
CA PRO A 68 11.27 44.82 20.49
C PRO A 68 10.78 44.65 19.05
N ILE A 69 11.18 43.55 18.41
CA ILE A 69 10.63 43.10 17.12
C ILE A 69 9.75 41.88 17.40
N GLY A 70 8.48 41.97 16.98
CA GLY A 70 7.48 40.95 17.27
C GLY A 70 7.02 40.95 18.73
N THR A 71 6.30 39.90 19.12
CA THR A 71 5.80 39.71 20.49
C THR A 71 6.51 38.54 21.14
N LYS A 72 7.08 38.76 22.32
CA LYS A 72 7.73 37.69 23.09
C LYS A 72 6.69 36.72 23.61
N TYR A 73 6.92 35.42 23.41
CA TYR A 73 6.09 34.36 23.98
C TYR A 73 5.98 34.51 25.50
N SER A 74 4.75 34.52 26.01
CA SER A 74 4.50 34.52 27.45
C SER A 74 4.61 33.10 28.03
N GLU A 75 4.89 32.98 29.33
CA GLU A 75 4.93 31.67 30.01
C GLU A 75 3.59 30.91 29.84
N ALA A 76 2.47 31.63 29.89
CA ALA A 76 1.13 31.06 29.71
C ALA A 76 0.91 30.54 28.28
N GLU A 77 1.39 31.28 27.28
CA GLU A 77 1.32 30.90 25.87
C GLU A 77 2.16 29.65 25.58
N LEU A 78 3.40 29.59 26.09
CA LEU A 78 4.27 28.42 25.97
C LEU A 78 3.62 27.17 26.59
N ARG A 79 3.02 27.29 27.78
CA ARG A 79 2.25 26.20 28.42
C ARG A 79 1.12 25.75 27.53
N SER A 80 0.30 26.69 27.04
CA SER A 80 -0.81 26.40 26.14
C SER A 80 -0.35 25.68 24.86
N HIS A 81 0.74 26.11 24.24
CA HIS A 81 1.28 25.47 23.04
C HIS A 81 1.72 24.03 23.32
N ARG A 82 2.48 23.82 24.39
CA ARG A 82 2.91 22.48 24.81
C ARG A 82 1.71 21.57 25.09
N ASP A 83 0.78 22.01 25.93
CA ASP A 83 -0.32 21.17 26.40
C ASP A 83 -1.26 20.78 25.24
N LYS A 84 -1.60 21.74 24.36
CA LYS A 84 -2.38 21.45 23.15
C LYS A 84 -1.65 20.50 22.21
N TRP A 85 -0.34 20.62 22.09
CA TRP A 85 0.46 19.70 21.28
C TRP A 85 0.47 18.30 21.87
N TYR A 86 0.66 18.16 23.18
CA TYR A 86 0.62 16.86 23.87
C TYR A 86 -0.74 16.20 23.73
N ASP A 87 -1.83 16.95 23.89
CA ASP A 87 -3.18 16.46 23.64
C ASP A 87 -3.34 15.95 22.21
N LYS A 88 -2.76 16.65 21.22
CA LYS A 88 -2.82 16.24 19.82
C LYS A 88 -2.00 14.97 19.56
N VAL A 89 -0.78 14.89 20.11
CA VAL A 89 0.09 13.71 20.02
C VAL A 89 -0.59 12.50 20.66
N ASN A 90 -1.18 12.68 21.84
CA ASN A 90 -1.91 11.63 22.56
C ASN A 90 -3.18 11.18 21.82
N ARG A 91 -3.82 12.06 21.03
CA ARG A 91 -5.06 11.74 20.29
C ARG A 91 -4.83 11.02 18.96
N ASN A 92 -3.65 11.14 18.36
CA ASN A 92 -3.03 10.18 17.42
C ASN A 92 -1.88 10.88 16.69
N ILE A 93 -0.69 10.30 16.76
CA ILE A 93 0.38 10.57 15.81
C ILE A 93 -0.02 9.91 14.49
N GLY A 94 -0.61 10.66 13.56
CA GLY A 94 -0.54 10.49 12.10
C GLY A 94 -0.73 9.11 11.44
N ILE A 95 -1.08 8.08 12.18
CA ILE A 95 -1.25 6.70 11.74
C ILE A 95 -2.74 6.41 11.89
N ALA A 96 -3.36 5.96 10.81
CA ALA A 96 -4.74 5.50 10.82
C ALA A 96 -4.92 4.51 11.97
N SER A 97 -6.01 4.65 12.72
CA SER A 97 -6.39 3.66 13.73
C SER A 97 -6.48 2.28 13.09
N VAL A 98 -6.30 1.22 13.89
CA VAL A 98 -6.42 -0.17 13.40
C VAL A 98 -7.76 -0.38 12.67
N SER A 99 -8.84 0.24 13.14
CA SER A 99 -10.15 0.18 12.48
C SER A 99 -10.15 0.84 11.10
N GLU A 100 -9.59 2.03 10.97
CA GLU A 100 -9.52 2.76 9.69
C GLU A 100 -8.66 2.00 8.67
N THR A 101 -7.55 1.42 9.12
CA THR A 101 -6.69 0.56 8.31
C THR A 101 -7.44 -0.65 7.77
N VAL A 102 -8.16 -1.36 8.64
CA VAL A 102 -8.99 -2.51 8.25
C VAL A 102 -10.09 -2.10 7.25
N ASP A 103 -10.70 -0.94 7.42
CA ASP A 103 -11.75 -0.46 6.51
C ASP A 103 -11.19 -0.02 5.14
N ILE A 104 -9.95 0.44 5.08
CA ILE A 104 -9.24 0.67 3.80
C ILE A 104 -8.99 -0.67 3.11
N ASP A 105 -8.44 -1.66 3.83
CA ASP A 105 -8.14 -2.98 3.26
C ASP A 105 -9.38 -3.71 2.74
N LYS A 106 -10.54 -3.56 3.40
CA LYS A 106 -11.82 -4.06 2.89
C LYS A 106 -12.17 -3.47 1.52
N LYS A 107 -11.98 -2.17 1.31
CA LYS A 107 -12.24 -1.52 0.02
C LYS A 107 -11.29 -2.00 -1.08
N ILE A 108 -10.02 -2.20 -0.75
CA ILE A 108 -9.04 -2.79 -1.67
C ILE A 108 -9.46 -4.21 -2.03
N PHE A 109 -9.89 -5.00 -1.04
CA PHE A 109 -10.34 -6.36 -1.24
C PHE A 109 -11.59 -6.46 -2.12
N GLU A 110 -12.61 -5.63 -1.88
CA GLU A 110 -13.80 -5.53 -2.73
C GLU A 110 -13.42 -5.18 -4.17
N LYS A 111 -12.54 -4.19 -4.35
CA LYS A 111 -12.08 -3.78 -5.68
C LYS A 111 -11.34 -4.89 -6.40
N LEU A 112 -10.52 -5.68 -5.68
CA LEU A 112 -9.81 -6.82 -6.22
C LEU A 112 -10.77 -7.88 -6.77
N VAL A 113 -11.81 -8.25 -6.01
CA VAL A 113 -12.77 -9.29 -6.44
C VAL A 113 -13.64 -8.80 -7.60
N ILE A 114 -13.92 -7.51 -7.70
CA ILE A 114 -14.64 -6.93 -8.85
C ILE A 114 -13.79 -7.01 -10.14
N VAL A 115 -12.50 -6.68 -10.05
CA VAL A 115 -11.60 -6.64 -11.22
C VAL A 115 -11.19 -8.04 -11.65
N LEU A 116 -10.94 -8.92 -10.67
CA LEU A 116 -10.53 -10.29 -10.89
C LEU A 116 -11.49 -11.25 -10.17
N PRO A 117 -12.70 -11.46 -10.72
CA PRO A 117 -13.70 -12.32 -10.10
C PRO A 117 -13.36 -13.81 -10.30
N TRP A 118 -13.80 -14.64 -9.35
CA TRP A 118 -13.70 -16.10 -9.48
C TRP A 118 -14.46 -16.61 -10.70
N ARG A 119 -15.76 -16.26 -10.81
CA ARG A 119 -16.65 -16.63 -11.91
C ARG A 119 -16.38 -15.76 -13.14
N ASN A 120 -15.24 -15.94 -13.77
CA ASN A 120 -14.95 -15.57 -15.14
C ASN A 120 -13.52 -16.05 -15.45
N CYS A 121 -12.53 -15.16 -15.40
CA CYS A 121 -11.16 -15.47 -15.76
C CYS A 121 -10.49 -16.52 -14.85
N ILE A 122 -10.66 -16.46 -13.52
CA ILE A 122 -10.02 -17.44 -12.63
C ILE A 122 -10.62 -18.84 -12.83
N TYR A 123 -11.95 -18.94 -12.97
CA TYR A 123 -12.61 -20.20 -13.29
C TYR A 123 -12.13 -20.76 -14.63
N PHE A 124 -12.09 -19.91 -15.67
CA PHE A 124 -11.57 -20.28 -16.98
C PHE A 124 -10.15 -20.83 -16.88
N LEU A 125 -9.22 -20.10 -16.25
CA LEU A 125 -7.84 -20.56 -16.02
C LEU A 125 -7.77 -21.91 -15.32
N ARG A 126 -8.64 -22.13 -14.32
CA ARG A 126 -8.62 -23.34 -13.50
C ARG A 126 -9.25 -24.56 -14.18
N LYS A 127 -10.29 -24.36 -15.00
CA LYS A 127 -11.17 -25.46 -15.45
C LYS A 127 -11.18 -25.68 -16.95
N GLU A 128 -10.86 -24.66 -17.74
CA GLU A 128 -11.06 -24.67 -19.19
C GLU A 128 -9.77 -24.38 -19.96
N PHE A 129 -8.87 -23.58 -19.39
CA PHE A 129 -7.66 -23.14 -20.04
C PHE A 129 -6.69 -24.31 -20.29
N SER A 130 -6.15 -24.34 -21.50
CA SER A 130 -5.01 -25.17 -21.89
C SER A 130 -4.22 -24.46 -22.97
N ALA A 131 -2.91 -24.38 -22.82
CA ALA A 131 -2.00 -23.80 -23.82
C ALA A 131 -2.02 -24.54 -25.18
N GLU A 132 -2.52 -25.78 -25.20
CA GLU A 132 -2.67 -26.58 -26.42
C GLU A 132 -3.97 -26.27 -27.17
N ALA A 133 -4.95 -25.64 -26.51
CA ALA A 133 -6.25 -25.31 -27.07
C ALA A 133 -6.32 -23.82 -27.48
N ASP A 134 -7.27 -23.50 -28.35
CA ASP A 134 -7.59 -22.12 -28.70
C ASP A 134 -8.25 -21.41 -27.51
N PHE A 135 -7.74 -20.24 -27.13
CA PHE A 135 -8.37 -19.34 -26.17
C PHE A 135 -8.53 -17.93 -26.75
N LYS A 136 -9.47 -17.15 -26.24
CA LYS A 136 -9.69 -15.78 -26.71
C LYS A 136 -8.89 -14.78 -25.88
N ASN A 137 -8.58 -13.64 -26.50
CA ASN A 137 -7.96 -12.54 -25.77
C ASN A 137 -8.86 -12.02 -24.65
N GLU A 138 -10.18 -12.06 -24.86
CA GLU A 138 -11.18 -11.63 -23.89
C GLU A 138 -11.16 -12.49 -22.62
N ASP A 139 -10.84 -13.78 -22.72
CA ASP A 139 -10.83 -14.72 -21.59
C ASP A 139 -9.73 -14.37 -20.57
N THR A 140 -8.69 -13.66 -21.00
CA THR A 140 -7.55 -13.21 -20.17
C THR A 140 -7.56 -11.71 -19.90
N ARG A 141 -8.59 -10.97 -20.35
CA ARG A 141 -8.67 -9.51 -20.23
C ARG A 141 -8.60 -9.03 -18.78
N GLN A 142 -9.28 -9.72 -17.86
CA GLN A 142 -9.33 -9.34 -16.45
C GLN A 142 -7.97 -9.44 -15.75
N LEU A 143 -7.08 -10.33 -16.21
CA LEU A 143 -5.70 -10.39 -15.72
C LEU A 143 -4.93 -9.13 -16.07
N ARG A 144 -5.11 -8.62 -17.30
CA ARG A 144 -4.49 -7.36 -17.74
C ARG A 144 -5.08 -6.16 -17.01
N ASP A 145 -6.40 -6.15 -16.79
CA ASP A 145 -7.06 -5.09 -16.02
C ASP A 145 -6.55 -5.06 -14.57
N PHE A 146 -6.36 -6.24 -13.96
CA PHE A 146 -5.75 -6.39 -12.63
C PHE A 146 -4.29 -5.94 -12.60
N ASP A 147 -3.47 -6.38 -13.55
CA ASP A 147 -2.06 -6.01 -13.65
C ASP A 147 -1.87 -4.50 -13.84
N TYR A 148 -2.69 -3.89 -14.70
CA TYR A 148 -2.73 -2.43 -14.85
C TYR A 148 -3.06 -1.73 -13.53
N LEU A 149 -4.05 -2.24 -12.79
CA LEU A 149 -4.44 -1.67 -11.50
C LEU A 149 -3.34 -1.81 -10.45
N CYS A 150 -2.55 -2.87 -10.50
CA CYS A 150 -1.39 -3.07 -9.60
C CYS A 150 -0.29 -2.01 -9.76
N ASN A 151 -0.26 -1.27 -10.87
CA ASN A 151 0.66 -0.14 -11.07
C ASN A 151 0.18 1.15 -10.38
N ASN A 152 -1.05 1.17 -9.85
CA ASN A 152 -1.57 2.29 -9.09
C ASN A 152 -1.23 2.11 -7.61
N ALA A 153 -0.41 3.00 -7.05
CA ALA A 153 -0.01 2.98 -5.64
C ALA A 153 -1.19 3.09 -4.65
N ALA A 154 -2.37 3.54 -5.11
CA ALA A 154 -3.59 3.53 -4.29
C ALA A 154 -4.26 2.15 -4.20
N PHE A 155 -3.81 1.15 -4.96
CA PHE A 155 -4.31 -0.22 -4.96
C PHE A 155 -3.34 -1.16 -4.22
N GLU A 156 -3.08 -0.81 -2.96
CA GLU A 156 -2.19 -1.55 -2.06
C GLU A 156 -2.92 -1.79 -0.74
N PHE A 157 -2.74 -2.98 -0.17
CA PHE A 157 -3.17 -3.24 1.20
C PHE A 157 -2.25 -2.53 2.18
N ILE A 158 -2.81 -2.01 3.25
CA ILE A 158 -2.07 -1.48 4.39
C ILE A 158 -1.59 -2.64 5.27
N ASP A 159 -2.36 -3.73 5.40
CA ASP A 159 -1.88 -4.96 6.03
C ASP A 159 -0.74 -5.58 5.21
N PRO A 160 0.47 -5.71 5.80
CA PRO A 160 1.66 -6.12 5.05
C PRO A 160 1.60 -7.58 4.57
N ASP A 161 0.86 -8.47 5.23
CA ASP A 161 0.75 -9.86 4.80
C ASP A 161 -0.20 -9.96 3.60
N LEU A 162 -1.33 -9.24 3.62
CA LEU A 162 -2.24 -9.16 2.49
C LEU A 162 -1.58 -8.51 1.28
N GLU A 163 -0.77 -7.47 1.50
CA GLU A 163 -0.01 -6.84 0.43
C GLU A 163 1.04 -7.79 -0.15
N GLY A 164 1.75 -8.53 0.70
CA GLY A 164 2.68 -9.57 0.25
C GLY A 164 2.00 -10.63 -0.64
N LEU A 165 0.78 -11.04 -0.29
CA LEU A 165 -0.02 -11.98 -1.08
C LEU A 165 -0.51 -11.35 -2.40
N ARG A 166 -0.92 -10.08 -2.40
CA ARG A 166 -1.33 -9.35 -3.61
C ARG A 166 -0.16 -9.20 -4.60
N ILE A 167 1.03 -8.88 -4.09
CA ILE A 167 2.26 -8.81 -4.88
C ILE A 167 2.61 -10.19 -5.47
N ALA A 168 2.47 -11.26 -4.69
CA ALA A 168 2.70 -12.62 -5.20
C ALA A 168 1.74 -12.98 -6.34
N LEU A 169 0.45 -12.65 -6.20
CA LEU A 169 -0.53 -12.80 -7.26
C LEU A 169 -0.17 -11.97 -8.51
N SER A 170 0.17 -10.68 -8.34
CA SER A 170 0.59 -9.82 -9.45
C SER A 170 1.79 -10.40 -10.21
N LYS A 171 2.79 -10.93 -9.51
CA LYS A 171 3.94 -11.60 -10.15
C LYS A 171 3.54 -12.85 -10.94
N SER A 172 2.65 -13.68 -10.40
CA SER A 172 2.14 -14.84 -11.14
C SER A 172 1.36 -14.43 -12.39
N VAL A 173 0.55 -13.37 -12.28
CA VAL A 173 -0.23 -12.83 -13.41
C VAL A 173 0.69 -12.27 -14.50
N ASP A 174 1.68 -11.45 -14.14
CA ASP A 174 2.66 -10.90 -15.08
C ASP A 174 3.42 -12.02 -15.81
N LYS A 175 3.93 -13.02 -15.06
CA LYS A 175 4.59 -14.20 -15.64
C LYS A 175 3.70 -14.92 -16.66
N PHE A 176 2.43 -15.17 -16.31
CA PHE A 176 1.48 -15.81 -17.22
C PHE A 176 1.24 -14.97 -18.48
N ILE A 177 0.99 -13.66 -18.33
CA ILE A 177 0.78 -12.72 -19.44
C ILE A 177 2.02 -12.68 -20.37
N GLN A 178 3.22 -12.63 -19.80
CA GLN A 178 4.47 -12.64 -20.58
C GLN A 178 4.64 -13.94 -21.37
N LEU A 179 4.34 -15.08 -20.74
CA LEU A 179 4.43 -16.39 -21.40
C LEU A 179 3.46 -16.49 -22.57
N ILE A 180 2.20 -16.09 -22.41
CA ILE A 180 1.22 -16.14 -23.50
C ILE A 180 1.58 -15.15 -24.61
N ASN A 181 2.01 -13.93 -24.29
CA ASN A 181 2.38 -12.92 -25.28
C ASN A 181 3.60 -13.35 -26.12
N SER A 182 4.52 -14.11 -25.52
CA SER A 182 5.77 -14.51 -26.17
C SER A 182 5.64 -15.81 -26.98
N ASN A 183 4.65 -16.65 -26.65
CA ASN A 183 4.59 -18.02 -27.16
C ASN A 183 3.26 -18.41 -27.80
N THR A 184 2.24 -17.55 -27.76
CA THR A 184 0.95 -17.82 -28.40
C THR A 184 0.72 -16.84 -29.55
N PHE A 185 0.12 -17.35 -30.62
CA PHE A 185 -0.09 -16.60 -31.86
C PHE A 185 -1.52 -16.79 -32.34
N HIS A 186 -1.96 -15.88 -33.20
CA HIS A 186 -3.28 -15.94 -33.81
C HIS A 186 -3.49 -17.27 -34.53
N SER A 187 -4.47 -18.06 -34.11
CA SER A 187 -4.91 -19.22 -34.87
C SER A 187 -5.88 -18.77 -35.97
N ASN A 188 -5.58 -19.17 -37.21
CA ASN A 188 -6.42 -18.85 -38.37
C ASN A 188 -7.71 -19.70 -38.44
N THR A 189 -7.96 -20.55 -37.43
CA THR A 189 -9.04 -21.56 -37.40
C THR A 189 -10.44 -20.97 -37.52
N PHE A 190 -10.66 -19.70 -37.15
CA PHE A 190 -12.02 -19.10 -37.15
C PHE A 190 -12.28 -18.03 -38.24
N ARG A 191 -11.31 -17.73 -39.12
CA ARG A 191 -11.53 -16.76 -40.20
C ARG A 191 -12.30 -17.34 -41.40
N ALA A 192 -12.42 -18.67 -41.47
CA ALA A 192 -12.99 -19.38 -42.61
C ALA A 192 -14.49 -19.71 -42.50
N PHE A 193 -15.11 -19.62 -41.31
CA PHE A 193 -16.44 -20.25 -41.10
C PHE A 193 -17.65 -19.30 -41.01
N LEU A 194 -17.48 -18.01 -40.73
CA LEU A 194 -18.61 -17.08 -40.59
C LEU A 194 -18.37 -15.80 -41.39
N GLY A 195 -18.82 -15.82 -42.64
CA GLY A 195 -18.70 -14.70 -43.57
C GLY A 195 -19.54 -13.46 -43.27
N ASN A 196 -19.89 -13.14 -42.00
CA ASN A 196 -20.59 -11.90 -41.59
C ASN A 196 -20.66 -11.69 -40.05
N ALA A 197 -19.62 -12.00 -39.27
CA ALA A 197 -19.60 -11.73 -37.82
C ALA A 197 -18.99 -10.34 -37.50
N PRO A 198 -19.43 -9.66 -36.41
CA PRO A 198 -18.94 -8.33 -36.03
C PRO A 198 -17.49 -8.41 -35.56
N GLY A 199 -16.55 -8.13 -36.46
CA GLY A 199 -15.10 -8.12 -36.18
C GLY A 199 -14.48 -9.51 -35.97
N PRO A 200 -13.19 -9.69 -36.25
CA PRO A 200 -12.52 -10.97 -36.04
C PRO A 200 -12.34 -11.23 -34.53
N VAL A 201 -13.03 -12.24 -34.00
CA VAL A 201 -12.68 -12.84 -32.71
C VAL A 201 -11.32 -13.51 -32.91
N CYS A 202 -10.31 -13.03 -32.19
CA CYS A 202 -8.94 -13.51 -32.29
C CYS A 202 -8.72 -14.63 -31.29
N PHE A 203 -8.49 -15.83 -31.80
CA PHE A 203 -8.08 -16.99 -31.01
C PHE A 203 -6.56 -17.06 -30.97
N TYR A 204 -6.02 -17.54 -29.85
CA TYR A 204 -4.60 -17.68 -29.59
C TYR A 204 -4.32 -19.09 -29.10
N ARG A 205 -3.17 -19.63 -29.51
CA ARG A 205 -2.63 -20.89 -28.99
C ARG A 205 -1.13 -20.96 -29.23
N VAL A 206 -0.46 -21.92 -28.59
CA VAL A 206 0.90 -22.31 -28.99
C VAL A 206 0.83 -22.89 -30.41
N PRO A 207 1.65 -22.43 -31.38
CA PRO A 207 1.57 -22.88 -32.77
C PRO A 207 1.71 -24.39 -32.89
N GLU A 208 0.84 -25.02 -33.66
CA GLU A 208 0.86 -26.47 -33.85
C GLU A 208 2.10 -26.94 -34.62
N GLU A 209 2.67 -26.07 -35.46
CA GLU A 209 3.87 -26.35 -36.25
C GLU A 209 5.05 -26.67 -35.34
N LEU A 210 5.16 -26.01 -34.17
CA LEU A 210 6.20 -26.29 -33.19
C LEU A 210 6.18 -27.74 -32.70
N LYS A 211 5.01 -28.39 -32.69
CA LYS A 211 4.88 -29.80 -32.29
C LYS A 211 5.67 -30.74 -33.19
N TYR A 212 5.80 -30.39 -34.47
CA TYR A 212 6.51 -31.19 -35.46
C TYR A 212 7.94 -30.72 -35.67
N GLU A 213 8.18 -29.40 -35.65
CA GLU A 213 9.49 -28.80 -35.91
C GLU A 213 10.42 -28.86 -34.69
N GLN A 214 9.89 -28.60 -33.49
CA GLN A 214 10.67 -28.50 -32.24
C GLN A 214 9.87 -29.10 -31.05
N PRO A 215 9.63 -30.43 -31.04
CA PRO A 215 8.73 -31.07 -30.07
C PRO A 215 9.13 -30.84 -28.61
N GLU A 216 10.43 -30.90 -28.29
CA GLU A 216 10.92 -30.62 -26.93
C GLU A 216 10.60 -29.20 -26.47
N ARG A 217 10.68 -28.22 -27.39
CA ARG A 217 10.35 -26.82 -27.12
C ARG A 217 8.84 -26.64 -26.95
N TYR A 218 8.04 -27.27 -27.80
CA TYR A 218 6.58 -27.25 -27.70
C TYR A 218 6.13 -27.75 -26.32
N ASP A 219 6.57 -28.95 -25.93
CA ASP A 219 6.22 -29.56 -24.65
C ASP A 219 6.64 -28.71 -23.45
N LYS A 220 7.82 -28.09 -23.52
CA LYS A 220 8.30 -27.18 -22.49
C LYS A 220 7.41 -25.96 -22.35
N VAL A 221 7.12 -25.27 -23.46
CA VAL A 221 6.32 -24.04 -23.47
C VAL A 221 4.89 -24.30 -22.98
N VAL A 222 4.26 -25.38 -23.45
CA VAL A 222 2.90 -25.76 -23.00
C VAL A 222 2.87 -26.02 -21.50
N LYS A 223 3.84 -26.78 -20.98
CA LYS A 223 3.96 -27.04 -19.54
C LYS A 223 4.18 -25.76 -18.74
N GLU A 224 5.04 -24.86 -19.21
CA GLU A 224 5.32 -23.59 -18.53
C GLU A 224 4.10 -22.67 -18.49
N ILE A 225 3.34 -22.56 -19.59
CA ILE A 225 2.11 -21.74 -19.64
C ILE A 225 1.03 -22.33 -18.72
N ASN A 226 0.78 -23.64 -18.79
CA ASN A 226 -0.23 -24.29 -17.96
C ASN A 226 0.12 -24.19 -16.46
N ALA A 227 1.39 -24.43 -16.10
CA ALA A 227 1.85 -24.26 -14.72
C ALA A 227 1.72 -22.80 -14.24
N ALA A 228 1.98 -21.82 -15.11
CA ALA A 228 1.78 -20.41 -14.76
C ALA A 228 0.30 -20.05 -14.57
N ALA A 229 -0.62 -20.68 -15.32
CA ALA A 229 -2.06 -20.53 -15.07
C ALA A 229 -2.45 -21.08 -13.68
N ASP A 230 -1.95 -22.26 -13.31
CA ASP A 230 -2.15 -22.84 -11.99
C ASP A 230 -1.57 -21.95 -10.88
N ASP A 231 -0.36 -21.41 -11.07
CA ASP A 231 0.29 -20.46 -10.15
C ASP A 231 -0.58 -19.22 -9.89
N VAL A 232 -1.26 -18.68 -10.92
CA VAL A 232 -2.19 -17.56 -10.77
C VAL A 232 -3.38 -17.95 -9.91
N CYS A 233 -4.02 -19.08 -10.20
CA CYS A 233 -5.19 -19.52 -9.47
C CYS A 233 -4.86 -19.84 -8.00
N ASP A 234 -3.72 -20.47 -7.73
CA ASP A 234 -3.28 -20.79 -6.37
C ASP A 234 -2.95 -19.54 -5.56
N ALA A 235 -2.26 -18.56 -6.17
CA ALA A 235 -1.98 -17.28 -5.54
C ALA A 235 -3.28 -16.50 -5.23
N TYR A 236 -4.24 -16.51 -6.16
CA TYR A 236 -5.53 -15.86 -6.00
C TYR A 236 -6.33 -16.48 -4.83
N GLU A 237 -6.41 -17.82 -4.77
CA GLU A 237 -7.08 -18.51 -3.68
C GLU A 237 -6.41 -18.26 -2.33
N ASN A 238 -5.09 -18.21 -2.29
CA ASN A 238 -4.35 -17.94 -1.06
C ASN A 238 -4.64 -16.52 -0.54
N LEU A 239 -4.63 -15.53 -1.43
CA LEU A 239 -4.98 -14.15 -1.09
C LEU A 239 -6.44 -14.06 -0.57
N LEU A 240 -7.40 -14.65 -1.28
CA LEU A 240 -8.82 -14.67 -0.88
C LEU A 240 -9.00 -15.28 0.53
N LYS A 241 -8.44 -16.47 0.77
CA LYS A 241 -8.58 -17.18 2.06
C LYS A 241 -8.02 -16.35 3.22
N ASN A 242 -6.90 -15.66 3.01
CA ASN A 242 -6.29 -14.83 4.05
C ASN A 242 -7.03 -13.50 4.24
N ALA A 243 -7.48 -12.85 3.16
CA ALA A 243 -8.27 -11.63 3.23
C ALA A 243 -9.59 -11.84 3.97
N ILE A 244 -10.33 -12.93 3.68
CA ILE A 244 -11.58 -13.27 4.39
C ILE A 244 -11.32 -13.48 5.89
N ARG A 245 -10.25 -14.20 6.24
CA ARG A 245 -9.88 -14.47 7.64
C ARG A 245 -9.49 -13.21 8.41
N LYS A 246 -8.72 -12.32 7.79
CA LYS A 246 -8.20 -11.10 8.43
C LYS A 246 -9.24 -9.98 8.49
N LEU A 247 -9.98 -9.78 7.41
CA LEU A 247 -10.90 -8.65 7.28
C LEU A 247 -12.31 -8.97 7.78
N GLY A 248 -12.65 -10.27 7.91
CA GLY A 248 -13.97 -10.71 8.38
C GLY A 248 -15.11 -10.38 7.42
N VAL A 249 -14.80 -10.14 6.14
CA VAL A 249 -15.77 -9.80 5.09
C VAL A 249 -15.73 -10.84 4.00
N LEU A 250 -16.92 -11.19 3.50
CA LEU A 250 -17.09 -12.03 2.32
C LEU A 250 -17.63 -11.13 1.19
N PRO A 251 -16.81 -10.80 0.18
CA PRO A 251 -17.21 -9.84 -0.84
C PRO A 251 -18.33 -10.41 -1.73
N GLU A 252 -19.27 -9.56 -2.11
CA GLU A 252 -20.37 -9.90 -3.00
C GLU A 252 -19.83 -10.51 -4.32
N GLY A 253 -20.43 -11.61 -4.79
CA GLY A 253 -20.00 -12.34 -5.99
C GLY A 253 -19.01 -13.50 -5.77
N THR A 254 -18.57 -13.77 -4.52
CA THR A 254 -17.75 -14.97 -4.21
C THR A 254 -18.54 -16.26 -4.02
N LEU A 255 -19.85 -16.17 -3.72
CA LEU A 255 -20.72 -17.30 -3.36
C LEU A 255 -21.92 -17.50 -4.27
N ASP A 256 -21.97 -16.85 -5.44
CA ASP A 256 -23.03 -17.21 -6.38
C ASP A 256 -22.87 -18.71 -6.67
N PHE A 257 -23.91 -19.49 -6.40
CA PHE A 257 -24.00 -20.93 -6.69
C PHE A 257 -24.56 -21.14 -8.10
#